data_AF-A0A0F9AB22-F1
#
_entry.id   AF-A0A0F9AB22-F1
#
_cell.length_a   1.000
_cell.length_b   1.000
_cell.length_c   1.000
_cell.angle_alpha   90.00
_cell.angle_beta   90.00
_cell.angle_gamma   90.00
#
_symmetry.space_group_name_H-M   'P 1'
#
loop_
_entity.id
_entity.type
_entity.pdbx_description
1 polymer ?
#
loop_
_entity_poly.entity_id
_entity_poly.type
_entity_poly.pdbx_seq_one_letter_code
_entity_poly.pdbx_strand_id
1 'polypeptide(L)'
;NAAFKQQENVIEAIRQLAMINDPAPHFIIGLSNVSTKCLLNHLLNRTFLVMCLTAGLDAAIMDAADKDLVEAAITAEVLMGKHLYSDDYVKAWRIQKGL
;
A
#
# COMPACT_ATOMS: atom_id res chain seq x y z
N ASN A 1 19.09 7.97 6.34
CA ASN A 1 18.42 7.04 7.27
C ASN A 1 17.09 7.65 7.63
N ALA A 2 16.01 7.25 6.97
CA ALA A 2 14.66 7.66 7.38
C ALA A 2 14.46 7.14 8.81
N ALA A 3 14.32 8.03 9.77
CA ALA A 3 14.13 7.66 11.17
C ALA A 3 12.79 6.94 11.30
N PHE A 4 12.76 5.75 11.91
CA PHE A 4 11.56 4.89 12.03
C PHE A 4 10.27 5.62 12.45
N LYS A 5 10.39 6.71 13.22
CA LYS A 5 9.26 7.57 13.62
C LYS A 5 8.55 8.24 12.43
N GLN A 6 9.24 8.47 11.32
CA GLN A 6 8.67 9.13 10.16
C GLN A 6 7.60 8.27 9.47
N GLN A 7 7.82 6.96 9.36
CA GLN A 7 6.90 6.02 8.73
C GLN A 7 5.63 5.83 9.57
N GLU A 8 5.79 5.67 10.89
CA GLU A 8 4.66 5.55 11.83
C GLU A 8 3.78 6.81 11.81
N ASN A 9 4.40 8.00 11.82
CA ASN A 9 3.68 9.26 11.73
C ASN A 9 2.86 9.40 10.43
N VAL A 10 3.37 8.88 9.30
CA VAL A 10 2.64 8.90 8.03
C VAL A 10 1.39 8.02 8.11
N ILE A 11 1.53 6.81 8.66
CA ILE A 11 0.41 5.87 8.82
C ILE A 11 -0.67 6.47 9.72
N GLU A 12 -0.29 7.03 10.86
CA GLU A 12 -1.26 7.62 11.78
C GLU A 12 -1.87 8.90 11.21
N ALA A 13 -1.11 9.70 10.45
CA ALA A 13 -1.66 10.86 9.75
C ALA A 13 -2.75 10.46 8.74
N ILE A 14 -2.54 9.41 7.94
CA ILE A 14 -3.57 8.89 7.01
C ILE A 14 -4.83 8.53 7.81
N ARG A 15 -4.68 7.76 8.89
CA ARG A 15 -5.81 7.30 9.72
C ARG A 15 -6.58 8.47 10.33
N GLN A 16 -5.88 9.41 10.94
CA GLN A 16 -6.49 10.57 11.60
C GLN A 16 -7.17 11.50 10.60
N LEU A 17 -6.49 11.83 9.50
CA LEU A 17 -7.04 12.71 8.47
C LEU A 17 -8.28 12.09 7.79
N ALA A 18 -8.30 10.77 7.61
CA ALA A 18 -9.49 10.08 7.12
C ALA A 18 -10.67 10.18 8.10
N MET A 19 -10.41 10.09 9.41
CA MET A 19 -11.47 10.14 10.44
C MET A 19 -12.04 11.53 10.69
N ILE A 20 -11.26 12.61 10.54
CA ILE A 20 -11.70 13.97 10.88
C ILE A 20 -12.39 14.72 9.73
N ASN A 21 -12.36 14.17 8.51
CA ASN A 21 -12.94 14.80 7.32
C ASN A 21 -14.12 14.00 6.78
N ASP A 22 -15.18 14.68 6.34
CA ASP A 22 -16.34 14.08 5.67
C ASP A 22 -16.71 14.91 4.41
N PRO A 23 -16.50 14.38 3.19
CA PRO A 23 -15.95 13.06 2.89
C PRO A 23 -14.45 12.99 3.22
N ALA A 24 -13.97 11.78 3.54
CA ALA A 24 -12.55 11.54 3.72
C ALA A 24 -11.78 11.87 2.43
N PRO A 25 -10.64 12.58 2.50
CA PRO A 25 -9.82 12.86 1.33
C PRO A 25 -9.12 11.58 0.84
N HIS A 26 -8.70 11.57 -0.42
CA HIS A 26 -7.87 10.51 -0.95
C HIS A 26 -6.39 10.70 -0.59
N PHE A 27 -5.72 9.61 -0.22
CA PHE A 27 -4.31 9.60 0.16
C PHE A 27 -3.45 8.88 -0.86
N ILE A 28 -2.32 9.51 -1.21
CA ILE A 28 -1.34 8.98 -2.15
C ILE A 28 0.06 9.11 -1.54
N ILE A 29 0.88 8.06 -1.61
CA ILE A 29 2.28 8.08 -1.16
C ILE A 29 3.26 7.65 -2.26
N GLY A 30 4.51 8.11 -2.17
CA GLY A 30 5.62 7.59 -2.97
C GLY A 30 6.47 6.61 -2.16
N LEU A 31 6.58 5.36 -2.62
CA LEU A 31 7.29 4.31 -1.87
C LEU A 31 8.82 4.37 -2.00
N SER A 32 9.34 4.81 -3.15
CA SER A 32 10.78 4.76 -3.46
C SER A 32 11.66 5.51 -2.44
N ASN A 33 11.11 6.53 -1.77
CA ASN A 33 11.83 7.34 -0.79
C ASN A 33 11.92 6.69 0.61
N VAL A 34 11.05 5.72 0.92
CA VAL A 34 10.97 5.10 2.25
C VAL A 34 12.19 4.24 2.53
N SER A 35 12.70 3.58 1.51
CA SER A 35 13.77 2.58 1.60
C SER A 35 15.14 3.04 1.11
N THR A 36 15.33 4.34 0.83
CA THR A 36 16.55 4.87 0.21
C THR A 36 17.81 4.47 1.01
N LYS A 37 18.78 3.84 0.33
CA LYS A 37 20.04 3.29 0.88
C LYS A 37 19.92 2.02 1.74
N CYS A 38 18.82 1.26 1.64
CA CYS A 38 18.71 -0.06 2.26
C CYS A 38 18.98 -1.20 1.25
N LEU A 39 19.67 -2.25 1.69
CA LEU A 39 19.92 -3.46 0.87
C LEU A 39 18.64 -4.28 0.61
N LEU A 40 17.67 -4.24 1.53
CA LEU A 40 16.38 -4.94 1.42
C LEU A 40 15.21 -3.96 1.20
N ASN A 41 15.42 -3.02 0.29
CA ASN A 41 14.46 -1.97 -0.03
C ASN A 41 13.09 -2.51 -0.50
N HIS A 42 13.06 -3.56 -1.32
CA HIS A 42 11.82 -4.18 -1.81
C HIS A 42 10.93 -4.68 -0.67
N LEU A 43 11.52 -5.38 0.30
CA LEU A 43 10.79 -5.90 1.46
C LEU A 43 10.25 -4.78 2.34
N LEU A 44 11.04 -3.72 2.56
CA LEU A 44 10.59 -2.54 3.31
C LEU A 44 9.43 -1.84 2.60
N ASN A 45 9.54 -1.60 1.29
CA ASN A 45 8.50 -0.93 0.50
C ASN A 45 7.20 -1.72 0.50
N ARG A 46 7.29 -3.04 0.32
CA ARG A 46 6.13 -3.94 0.35
C ARG A 46 5.44 -3.95 1.71
N THR A 47 6.22 -4.05 2.78
CA THR A 47 5.67 -4.08 4.14
C THR A 47 5.01 -2.75 4.48
N PHE A 48 5.68 -1.64 4.17
CA PHE A 48 5.13 -0.30 4.41
C PHE A 48 3.90 0.00 3.57
N LEU A 49 3.84 -0.46 2.31
CA LEU A 49 2.66 -0.34 1.47
C LEU A 49 1.44 -1.02 2.12
N VAL A 50 1.59 -2.27 2.57
CA VAL A 50 0.51 -3.01 3.23
C VAL A 50 0.04 -2.27 4.48
N MET A 51 0.96 -1.78 5.32
CA MET A 51 0.61 -0.99 6.51
C MET A 51 -0.20 0.25 6.16
N CYS A 52 0.22 1.01 5.14
CA CYS A 52 -0.49 2.21 4.69
C CYS A 52 -1.87 1.88 4.08
N LEU A 53 -1.99 0.80 3.29
CA LEU A 53 -3.28 0.34 2.74
C LEU A 53 -4.28 0.08 3.86
N THR A 54 -3.87 -0.60 4.94
CA THR A 54 -4.75 -0.86 6.09
C THR A 54 -5.13 0.38 6.87
N ALA A 55 -4.34 1.46 6.77
CA ALA A 55 -4.62 2.74 7.42
C ALA A 55 -5.57 3.64 6.62
N GLY A 56 -5.87 3.30 5.36
CA GLY A 56 -6.77 4.07 4.50
C GLY A 56 -6.12 4.67 3.25
N LEU A 57 -4.93 4.20 2.85
CA LEU A 57 -4.30 4.66 1.61
C LEU A 57 -5.11 4.23 0.37
N ASP A 58 -5.28 5.15 -0.58
CA ASP A 58 -5.98 4.89 -1.85
C ASP A 58 -5.04 4.49 -2.99
N ALA A 59 -3.85 5.11 -3.07
CA ALA A 59 -2.89 4.83 -4.14
C ALA A 59 -1.43 4.99 -3.71
N ALA A 60 -0.53 4.33 -4.44
CA ALA A 60 0.91 4.46 -4.25
C ALA A 60 1.64 4.64 -5.59
N ILE A 61 2.59 5.57 -5.63
CA ILE A 61 3.58 5.67 -6.70
C ILE A 61 4.70 4.69 -6.36
N MET A 62 4.79 3.63 -7.15
CA MET A 62 5.63 2.47 -6.87
C MET A 62 6.14 1.79 -8.13
N ASP A 63 7.09 0.88 -7.98
CA ASP A 63 7.59 0.06 -9.09
C ASP A 63 6.56 -1.02 -9.45
N ALA A 64 5.84 -0.82 -10.55
CA ALA A 64 4.84 -1.77 -11.04
C ALA A 64 5.46 -3.06 -11.62
N ALA A 65 6.77 -3.09 -11.88
CA ALA A 65 7.46 -4.30 -12.33
C ALA A 65 7.83 -5.24 -11.15
N ASP A 66 7.78 -4.75 -9.91
CA ASP A 66 7.95 -5.56 -8.70
C ASP A 66 6.68 -6.38 -8.44
N LYS A 67 6.70 -7.63 -8.90
CA LYS A 67 5.55 -8.54 -8.81
C LYS A 67 5.12 -8.79 -7.37
N ASP A 68 6.07 -8.97 -6.45
CA ASP A 68 5.75 -9.24 -5.06
C ASP A 68 5.11 -8.01 -4.39
N LEU A 69 5.55 -6.81 -4.77
CA LEU A 69 4.97 -5.56 -4.29
C LEU A 69 3.51 -5.42 -4.74
N VAL A 70 3.24 -5.66 -6.03
CA VAL A 70 1.89 -5.63 -6.60
C VAL A 70 1.01 -6.70 -5.96
N GLU A 71 1.50 -7.95 -5.85
CA GLU A 71 0.74 -9.05 -5.28
C GLU A 71 0.41 -8.83 -3.80
N ALA A 72 1.33 -8.25 -3.02
CA ALA A 72 1.04 -7.87 -1.64
C ALA A 72 -0.05 -6.80 -1.53
N ALA A 73 -0.07 -5.81 -2.43
CA ALA A 73 -1.13 -4.82 -2.48
C ALA A 73 -2.49 -5.46 -2.77
N ILE A 74 -2.57 -6.31 -3.80
CA ILE A 74 -3.79 -7.06 -4.15
C ILE A 74 -4.26 -7.93 -2.99
N THR A 75 -3.33 -8.65 -2.36
CA THR A 75 -3.61 -9.51 -1.20
C THR A 75 -4.18 -8.70 -0.05
N ALA A 76 -3.57 -7.55 0.28
CA ALA A 76 -4.07 -6.67 1.33
C ALA A 76 -5.48 -6.17 1.03
N GLU A 77 -5.76 -5.78 -0.22
CA GLU A 77 -7.10 -5.35 -0.63
C GLU A 77 -8.15 -6.47 -0.51
N VAL A 78 -7.81 -7.70 -0.87
CA VAL A 78 -8.69 -8.88 -0.67
C VAL A 78 -8.94 -9.12 0.82
N LEU A 79 -7.89 -9.08 1.65
CA LEU A 79 -8.01 -9.25 3.12
C LEU A 79 -8.84 -8.15 3.78
N MET A 80 -8.82 -6.94 3.21
CA MET A 80 -9.66 -5.82 3.64
C MET A 80 -11.11 -5.90 3.09
N GLY A 81 -11.45 -6.93 2.32
CA GLY A 81 -12.77 -7.09 1.71
C GLY A 81 -13.06 -6.12 0.56
N LYS A 82 -12.04 -5.47 -0.01
CA LYS A 82 -12.19 -4.58 -1.18
C LYS A 82 -12.42 -5.36 -2.48
N HIS A 83 -11.97 -6.62 -2.53
CA HIS A 83 -12.19 -7.55 -3.64
C HIS A 83 -12.66 -8.91 -3.13
N LEU A 84 -13.39 -9.64 -3.97
CA LEU A 84 -13.85 -10.99 -3.64
C LEU A 84 -12.67 -11.96 -3.61
N TYR A 85 -12.62 -12.80 -2.57
CA TYR A 85 -11.67 -13.90 -2.50
C TYR A 85 -11.95 -14.98 -3.55
N SER A 86 -10.90 -15.49 -4.17
CA SER A 86 -10.87 -16.72 -4.95
C SER A 86 -9.48 -17.35 -4.83
N ASP A 87 -9.34 -18.63 -5.12
CA ASP A 87 -8.04 -19.32 -5.09
C ASP A 87 -7.01 -18.62 -6.02
N ASP A 88 -7.49 -18.03 -7.12
CA ASP A 88 -6.71 -17.29 -8.11
C ASP A 88 -6.94 -15.75 -8.05
N TYR A 89 -7.13 -15.19 -6.85
CA TYR A 89 -7.51 -13.78 -6.68
C TYR A 89 -6.57 -12.78 -7.37
N VAL A 90 -5.26 -13.07 -7.41
CA VAL A 90 -4.27 -12.23 -8.11
C VAL A 90 -4.57 -12.15 -9.61
N LYS A 91 -4.88 -13.29 -10.23
CA LYS A 91 -5.22 -13.37 -11.65
C LYS A 91 -6.57 -12.69 -11.92
N ALA A 92 -7.55 -12.92 -11.05
CA ALA A 92 -8.86 -12.28 -11.15
C ALA A 92 -8.75 -10.75 -11.10
N TRP A 93 -7.93 -10.22 -10.19
CA TRP A 93 -7.66 -8.78 -10.09
C TRP A 93 -7.00 -8.21 -11.36
N ARG A 94 -6.03 -8.92 -11.95
CA ARG A 94 -5.38 -8.50 -13.21
C ARG A 94 -6.39 -8.42 -14.35
N ILE A 95 -7.22 -9.45 -14.53
CA ILE A 95 -8.28 -9.48 -15.55
C ILE A 95 -9.26 -8.31 -15.35
N GLN A 96 -9.66 -8.03 -14.09
CA GLN A 96 -10.55 -6.90 -13.77
C GLN A 96 -9.94 -5.54 -14.18
N LYS A 97 -8.61 -5.41 -14.09
CA LYS A 97 -7.86 -4.21 -14.48
C LYS A 97 -7.44 -4.20 -15.96
N GLY A 98 -7.79 -5.23 -16.74
CA GLY A 98 -7.42 -5.35 -18.15
C GLY A 98 -5.93 -5.68 -18.38
N LEU A 99 -5.28 -6.30 -17.39
CA LEU A 99 -3.89 -6.76 -17.40
C LEU A 99 -3.75 -8.26 -17.65
#